data_AF-A0A7C5UXE4-F1
#
_entry.id   AF-A0A7C5UXE4-F1
#
_cell.length_a   1.000
_cell.length_b   1.000
_cell.length_c   1.000
_cell.angle_alpha   90.00
_cell.angle_beta   90.00
_cell.angle_gamma   90.00
#
_symmetry.space_group_name_H-M   'P 1'
#
loop_
_entity.id
_entity.type
_entity.pdbx_description
1 polymer ?
#
loop_
_entity_poly.entity_id
_entity_poly.type
_entity_poly.pdbx_seq_one_letter_code
_entity_poly.pdbx_strand_id
1 'polypeptide(L)' 'MNRWLAILYVVICFEMGAFLLLYPWVPLWNQNFFMAHFPWVYTLARNYYVRGSISGLGLVDIFLSFHEVWRLRRSIGLVH' A
#
# COMPACT_ATOMS: atom_id res chain seq x y z
N MET A 1 -12.25 3.93 20.64
CA MET A 1 -12.02 4.00 19.19
C MET A 1 -13.09 3.17 18.51
N ASN A 2 -13.94 3.77 17.68
CA ASN A 2 -15.11 3.08 17.11
C ASN A 2 -14.61 1.94 16.22
N ARG A 3 -15.06 0.70 16.50
CA ARG A 3 -14.61 -0.52 15.78
C ARG A 3 -14.73 -0.38 14.26
N TRP A 4 -15.74 0.33 13.79
CA TRP A 4 -15.95 0.69 12.39
C TRP A 4 -14.82 1.52 11.77
N LEU A 5 -14.28 2.50 12.51
CA LEU A 5 -13.16 3.32 12.04
C LEU A 5 -11.89 2.49 11.88
N ALA A 6 -11.66 1.53 12.79
CA ALA A 6 -10.50 0.64 12.70
C ALA A 6 -10.60 -0.29 11.48
N ILE A 7 -11.79 -0.84 11.19
CA ILE A 7 -12.02 -1.67 10.00
C ILE A 7 -11.81 -0.83 8.72
N LEU A 8 -12.38 0.37 8.65
CA LEU A 8 -12.19 1.27 7.51
C LEU A 8 -10.72 1.63 7.30
N TYR A 9 -10.00 1.94 8.39
CA TYR A 9 -8.58 2.24 8.33
C TYR A 9 -7.77 1.06 7.77
N VAL A 10 -8.02 -0.15 8.25
CA VAL A 10 -7.37 -1.38 7.76
C VAL A 10 -7.63 -1.60 6.27
N VAL A 11 -8.88 -1.46 5.83
CA VAL A 11 -9.26 -1.66 4.42
C VAL A 11 -8.59 -0.62 3.54
N ILE A 12 -8.57 0.66 3.95
CA ILE A 12 -7.91 1.73 3.19
C ILE A 12 -6.40 1.52 3.14
N CYS A 13 -5.73 1.19 4.25
CA CYS A 13 -4.29 0.87 4.25
C CYS A 13 -3.98 -0.33 3.35
N PHE A 14 -4.84 -1.36 3.38
CA PHE A 14 -4.66 -2.54 2.53
C PHE A 14 -4.83 -2.20 1.04
N GLU A 15 -5.88 -1.45 0.70
CA GLU A 15 -6.16 -1.02 -0.66
C GLU A 15 -5.04 -0.12 -1.19
N MET A 16 -4.61 0.88 -0.41
CA MET A 16 -3.50 1.77 -0.76
C MET A 16 -2.18 1.01 -0.85
N GLY A 17 -1.89 0.10 0.08
CA GLY A 17 -0.69 -0.74 0.05
C GLY A 17 -0.63 -1.65 -1.18
N ALA A 18 -1.76 -2.28 -1.53
CA ALA A 18 -1.89 -3.07 -2.75
C ALA A 18 -1.76 -2.20 -4.01
N PHE A 19 -2.33 -0.99 -4.01
CA PHE A 19 -2.18 -0.03 -5.09
C PHE A 19 -0.71 0.34 -5.28
N LEU A 20 0.00 0.71 -4.20
CA LEU A 20 1.43 1.02 -4.25
C LEU A 20 2.28 -0.18 -4.70
N LEU A 21 1.89 -1.41 -4.35
CA LEU A 21 2.60 -2.61 -4.77
C LEU A 21 2.40 -2.92 -6.25
N LEU A 22 1.19 -2.75 -6.79
CA LEU A 22 0.84 -3.12 -8.15
C LEU A 22 1.20 -2.03 -9.16
N TYR A 23 1.03 -0.76 -8.77
CA TYR A 23 1.19 0.40 -9.65
C TYR A 23 2.58 0.52 -10.31
N PRO A 24 3.73 0.22 -9.67
CA PRO A 24 5.03 0.24 -10.33
C PRO A 24 5.29 -0.94 -11.29
N TRP A 25 4.45 -1.98 -11.27
CA TRP A 25 4.60 -3.19 -12.11
C TRP A 25 3.66 -3.20 -13.31
N VAL A 26 2.60 -2.38 -13.31
CA VAL A 26 1.72 -2.27 -14.48
C VAL A 26 2.42 -1.52 -15.62
N PRO A 27 2.27 -2.00 -16.87
CA PRO A 27 2.86 -1.34 -18.05
C PRO A 27 2.29 0.07 -18.28
N LEU A 28 1.08 0.36 -17.76
CA LEU A 28 0.53 1.71 -17.74
C LEU A 28 1.45 2.69 -17.02
N TRP A 29 2.21 2.27 -16.00
CA TRP A 29 3.14 3.13 -15.27
C TRP A 29 4.10 3.85 -16.21
N ASN A 30 4.64 3.17 -17.23
CA ASN A 30 5.59 3.72 -18.20
C ASN A 30 4.96 4.50 -19.38
N GLN A 31 3.65 4.41 -19.57
CA GLN A 31 2.97 4.90 -20.79
C GLN A 31 1.96 6.03 -20.49
N ASN A 32 2.21 6.82 -19.45
CA ASN A 32 1.33 7.93 -19.07
C ASN A 32 1.75 9.26 -19.72
N PHE A 33 0.75 10.08 -20.08
CA PHE A 33 0.93 11.46 -20.57
C PHE A 33 1.81 12.32 -19.63
N PHE A 34 1.77 12.04 -18.33
CA PHE A 34 2.62 12.71 -17.32
C PHE A 34 4.12 12.45 -17.48
N MET A 35 4.53 11.30 -18.03
CA MET A 35 5.94 11.01 -18.28
C MET A 35 6.51 11.79 -19.45
N ALA A 36 5.67 12.13 -20.44
CA ALA A 36 6.06 13.02 -21.52
C ALA A 36 6.27 14.46 -21.03
N HIS A 37 5.60 14.86 -19.95
CA HIS A 37 5.70 16.22 -19.39
C HIS A 37 6.77 16.35 -18.29
N PHE A 38 7.00 15.29 -17.49
CA PHE A 38 7.98 15.30 -16.39
C PHE A 38 9.05 14.20 -16.58
N PRO A 39 10.17 14.51 -17.25
CA PRO A 39 11.25 13.54 -17.49
C PRO A 39 11.92 13.03 -16.20
N TRP A 40 11.84 13.77 -15.09
CA TRP A 40 12.39 13.33 -13.79
C TRP A 40 11.60 12.16 -13.19
N VAL A 41 10.27 12.18 -13.33
CA VAL A 41 9.40 11.10 -12.86
C VAL A 41 9.64 9.83 -13.68
N TYR A 42 9.88 9.98 -14.99
CA TYR A 42 10.28 8.86 -15.85
C TYR A 42 11.60 8.20 -15.38
N THR A 43 12.61 9.00 -15.06
CA THR A 43 13.91 8.47 -14.58
C THR A 43 13.80 7.79 -13.22
N LEU A 44 13.02 8.34 -12.28
CA LEU A 44 12.73 7.67 -11.00
C LEU A 44 11.92 6.39 -11.20
N ALA A 45 10.89 6.41 -12.04
CA ALA A 45 10.04 5.26 -12.36
C ALA A 45 10.79 4.11 -13.05
N ARG A 46 11.86 4.42 -13.79
CA ARG A 46 12.73 3.45 -14.46
C ARG A 46 13.79 2.86 -13.53
N ASN A 47 14.03 3.46 -12.36
CA ASN A 47 14.96 2.95 -11.37
C ASN A 47 14.34 1.80 -10.56
N TYR A 48 14.96 0.62 -10.63
CA TYR A 48 14.54 -0.56 -9.88
C TYR A 48 14.52 -0.34 -8.36
N TYR A 49 15.41 0.51 -7.83
CA TYR A 49 15.42 0.88 -6.42
C TYR A 49 14.14 1.59 -5.97
N VAL A 50 13.62 2.52 -6.78
CA VAL A 50 12.40 3.26 -6.45
C VAL A 50 11.19 2.33 -6.45
N ARG A 51 11.11 1.43 -7.44
CA ARG A 51 10.07 0.40 -7.48
C ARG A 51 10.14 -0.49 -6.24
N GLY A 52 11.34 -0.93 -5.86
CA GLY A 52 11.60 -1.69 -4.64
C GLY A 52 11.12 -0.97 -3.38
N SER A 53 11.49 0.30 -3.21
CA SER A 53 11.08 1.11 -2.05
C SER A 53 9.55 1.30 -1.98
N ILE A 54 8.90 1.55 -3.11
CA ILE A 54 7.43 1.71 -3.18
C ILE A 54 6.75 0.37 -2.83
N SER A 55 7.25 -0.75 -3.36
CA SER A 55 6.72 -2.07 -3.00
C SER A 55 7.00 -2.45 -1.54
N GLY A 56 8.13 -2.01 -0.99
CA GLY A 56 8.48 -2.19 0.43
C GLY A 56 7.53 -1.42 1.35
N LEU A 57 7.20 -0.17 0.99
CA LEU A 57 6.18 0.61 1.68
C LEU A 57 4.81 -0.06 1.62
N GLY A 58 4.37 -0.52 0.44
CA GLY A 58 3.11 -1.26 0.30
C GLY A 58 3.06 -2.54 1.15
N LEU A 59 4.19 -3.25 1.28
CA LEU A 59 4.33 -4.41 2.17
C LEU A 59 4.16 -4.04 3.65
N VAL A 60 4.74 -2.92 4.10
CA VAL A 60 4.60 -2.44 5.48
C VAL A 60 3.15 -2.08 5.78
N ASP A 61 2.46 -1.40 4.87
CA ASP A 61 1.03 -1.06 5.01
C ASP A 61 0.16 -2.32 5.16
N ILE A 62 0.38 -3.33 4.31
CA ILE A 62 -0.35 -4.62 4.40
C ILE A 62 -0.07 -5.31 5.74
N PHE A 63 1.19 -5.30 6.20
CA PHE A 63 1.58 -5.93 7.45
C PHE A 63 0.96 -5.23 8.66
N LEU A 64 0.89 -3.90 8.63
CA LEU A 64 0.24 -3.09 9.67
C LEU A 64 -1.26 -3.36 9.73
N SER A 65 -1.94 -3.39 8.58
CA SER A 65 -3.35 -3.78 8.46
C SER A 65 -3.61 -5.17 9.03
N PHE A 66 -2.74 -6.14 8.73
CA PHE A 66 -2.87 -7.50 9.24
C PHE A 66 -2.68 -7.58 10.76
N HIS A 67 -1.70 -6.84 11.31
CA HIS A 67 -1.46 -6.74 12.75
C HIS A 67 -2.67 -6.14 13.49
N GLU A 68 -3.26 -5.07 12.97
CA GLU A 68 -4.43 -4.42 13.56
C GLU A 68 -5.67 -5.34 13.55
N VAL A 69 -5.89 -6.08 12.45
CA VAL A 69 -6.93 -7.11 12.36
C VAL A 69 -6.69 -8.23 13.35
N TRP A 70 -5.45 -8.71 13.50
CA TRP A 70 -5.12 -9.75 14.46
C TRP A 70 -5.36 -9.29 15.89
N ARG A 71 -5.01 -8.03 16.20
CA ARG A 71 -5.26 -7.40 17.50
C ARG A 71 -6.76 -7.29 17.80
N LEU A 72 -7.56 -6.85 16.82
CA LEU A 72 -9.02 -6.83 16.91
C LEU A 72 -9.57 -8.24 17.11
N ARG A 73 -9.09 -9.24 16.34
CA ARG A 73 -9.52 -10.63 16.46
C ARG A 73 -9.20 -11.23 17.84
N ARG A 74 -8.04 -10.88 18.42
CA ARG A 74 -7.65 -11.24 19.79
C ARG A 74 -8.57 -10.59 20.83
N SER A 75 -8.97 -9.34 20.62
CA SER A 75 -9.87 -8.63 21.53
C SER A 75 -11.32 -9.12 21.49
N ILE A 76 -11.73 -9.84 20.43
CA ILE A 76 -13.07 -10.43 20.28
C ILE A 76 -13.09 -11.88 20.79
N GLY A 77 -11.92 -12.51 20.97
CA GLY A 77 -11.77 -13.86 21.52
C GLY A 77 -11.28 -13.87 22.97
N LEU A 78 -12.24 -13.96 23.90
CA LEU A 78 -12.11 -14.62 25.21
C LEU A 78 -11.02 -14.07 26.17
N VAL A 79 -11.34 -12.93 26.80
CA VAL A 79 -11.11 -12.85 28.25
C VAL A 79 -12.48 -13.08 28.88
N HIS A 80 -12.71 -14.35 29.24
CA HIS A 80 -13.62 -14.70 30.33
C HIS A 80 -13.08 -14.12 31.63
#